data_AF-A0A3D3RLL0-F1
#
_entry.id   AF-A0A3D3RLL0-F1
#
_cell.length_a   1.000
_cell.length_b   1.000
_cell.length_c   1.000
_cell.angle_alpha   90.00
_cell.angle_beta   90.00
_cell.angle_gamma   90.00
#
_symmetry.space_group_name_H-M   'P 1'
#
loop_
_entity.id
_entity.type
_entity.pdbx_description
1 polymer ?
#
loop_
_entity_poly.entity_id
_entity_poly.type
_entity_poly.pdbx_seq_one_letter_code
_entity_poly.pdbx_strand_id
1 'polypeptide(L)'
;KLFAGDGTSNGLMTNIKNVFDQYAKKEGASKGILVDKAGSSLAPLSLLTNTIYKQLEDMDKTLKSLQDYLTTEQDRYISKFASLETVIAQMNSQSSWLSQQFSA
;
A
#
# COMPACT_ATOMS: atom_id res chain seq x y z
N LYS A 1 41.59 21.65 -24.53
CA LYS A 1 40.24 21.60 -25.14
C LYS A 1 39.46 20.32 -24.80
N LEU A 2 40.10 19.14 -24.72
CA LEU A 2 39.43 17.87 -24.39
C LEU A 2 38.82 17.77 -22.98
N PHE A 3 39.46 18.34 -21.95
CA PHE A 3 39.03 18.13 -20.55
C PHE A 3 37.99 19.13 -20.05
N ALA A 4 38.23 20.45 -20.17
CA ALA A 4 37.34 21.49 -19.64
C ALA A 4 36.38 22.10 -20.68
N GLY A 5 36.53 21.76 -21.97
CA GLY A 5 35.85 22.44 -23.07
C GLY A 5 36.50 23.78 -23.42
N ASP A 6 36.15 24.36 -24.56
CA ASP A 6 36.73 25.62 -25.06
C ASP A 6 35.71 26.76 -25.21
N GLY A 7 34.59 26.65 -24.49
CA GLY A 7 33.47 27.61 -24.56
C GLY A 7 32.49 27.34 -25.70
N THR A 8 32.86 26.54 -26.72
CA THR A 8 31.96 26.14 -27.82
C THR A 8 31.57 24.66 -27.73
N SER A 9 32.47 23.81 -27.23
CA SER A 9 32.25 22.38 -26.99
C SER A 9 32.44 22.03 -25.51
N ASN A 10 31.50 21.26 -24.94
CA ASN A 10 31.64 20.70 -23.60
C ASN A 10 32.78 19.66 -23.58
N GLY A 11 33.77 19.86 -22.71
CA GLY A 11 34.83 18.87 -22.48
C GLY A 11 34.34 17.62 -21.76
N LEU A 12 35.16 16.57 -21.74
CA LEU A 12 34.82 15.30 -21.10
C LEU A 12 34.41 15.48 -19.63
N MET A 13 35.11 16.33 -18.87
CA MET A 13 34.77 16.57 -17.46
C MET A 13 33.45 17.31 -17.31
N THR A 14 33.10 18.21 -18.23
CA THR A 14 31.80 18.89 -18.25
C THR A 14 30.67 17.90 -18.52
N ASN A 15 30.86 16.95 -19.43
CA ASN A 15 29.86 15.91 -19.69
C ASN A 15 29.71 14.95 -18.51
N ILE A 16 30.82 14.51 -17.89
CA ILE A 16 30.78 13.68 -16.68
C ILE A 16 30.09 14.42 -15.54
N LYS A 17 30.38 15.71 -15.35
CA LYS A 17 29.70 16.55 -14.36
C LYS A 17 28.21 16.67 -14.65
N ASN A 18 27.80 16.85 -15.90
CA ASN A 18 26.38 16.94 -16.26
C ASN A 18 25.61 15.64 -16.00
N VAL A 19 26.25 14.48 -16.22
CA VAL A 19 25.67 13.18 -15.85
C VAL A 19 25.56 13.07 -14.33
N PHE A 20 26.64 13.37 -13.60
CA PHE A 20 26.61 13.36 -12.13
C PHE A 20 25.55 14.31 -11.56
N ASP A 21 25.40 15.49 -12.13
CA ASP A 21 24.39 16.47 -11.72
C ASP A 21 22.97 15.97 -12.01
N GLN A 22 22.71 15.26 -13.11
CA GLN A 22 21.39 14.68 -13.39
C GLN A 22 20.95 13.64 -12.36
N TYR A 23 21.90 12.92 -11.74
CA TYR A 23 21.58 11.86 -10.78
C TYR A 23 21.72 12.29 -9.32
N ALA A 24 22.74 13.09 -8.99
CA ALA A 24 23.17 13.36 -7.62
C ALA A 24 23.04 14.81 -7.17
N LYS A 25 22.60 15.74 -8.04
CA LYS A 25 22.48 17.16 -7.68
C LYS A 25 21.47 17.35 -6.54
N LYS A 26 21.96 17.93 -5.44
CA LYS A 26 21.17 18.15 -4.22
C LYS A 26 20.57 19.57 -4.11
N GLU A 27 21.01 20.52 -4.94
CA GLU A 27 20.62 21.94 -4.90
C GLU A 27 19.92 22.42 -6.19
N GLY A 28 18.94 23.32 -6.06
CA GLY A 28 18.19 23.94 -7.16
C GLY A 28 16.78 23.36 -7.40
N ALA A 29 16.05 23.96 -8.34
CA ALA A 29 14.66 23.62 -8.67
C ALA A 29 14.50 22.24 -9.34
N SER A 30 15.53 21.75 -10.04
CA SER A 30 15.58 20.41 -10.62
C SER A 30 16.57 19.58 -9.80
N LYS A 31 16.04 18.73 -8.92
CA LYS A 31 16.80 17.78 -8.11
C LYS A 31 17.19 16.57 -8.95
N GLY A 32 18.30 15.92 -8.60
CA GLY A 32 18.75 14.72 -9.29
C GLY A 32 17.78 13.55 -9.06
N ILE A 33 17.65 12.64 -10.04
CA ILE A 33 16.66 11.55 -10.03
C ILE A 33 16.79 10.65 -8.79
N LEU A 34 18.02 10.40 -8.32
CA LEU A 34 18.25 9.59 -7.11
C LEU A 34 17.85 10.34 -5.84
N VAL A 35 17.99 11.66 -5.83
CA VAL A 35 17.55 12.52 -4.72
C VAL A 35 16.03 12.62 -4.67
N ASP A 36 15.36 12.68 -5.82
CA ASP A 36 13.90 12.64 -5.88
C ASP A 36 13.33 11.27 -5.48
N LYS A 37 14.05 10.19 -5.83
CA LYS A 37 13.66 8.82 -5.47
C LYS A 37 14.03 8.42 -4.04
N ALA A 38 15.03 9.04 -3.42
CA ALA A 38 15.43 8.73 -2.04
C ALA A 38 14.88 9.74 -1.02
N GLY A 39 14.46 10.93 -1.47
CA GLY A 39 14.28 12.08 -0.60
C GLY A 39 15.63 12.69 -0.21
N SER A 40 15.65 13.97 0.13
CA SER A 40 16.86 14.66 0.57
C SER A 40 16.56 15.59 1.73
N SER A 41 17.51 15.66 2.68
CA SER A 41 17.51 16.60 3.80
C SER A 41 17.34 18.07 3.36
N LEU A 42 17.70 18.41 2.12
CA LEU A 42 17.53 19.75 1.53
C LEU A 42 16.13 20.02 0.93
N ALA A 43 15.20 19.06 0.98
CA ALA A 43 13.79 19.29 0.62
C ALA A 43 12.85 18.45 1.49
N PRO A 44 12.27 19.05 2.55
CA PRO A 44 11.28 18.40 3.41
C PRO A 44 10.07 17.84 2.64
N LEU A 45 9.66 18.50 1.56
CA LEU A 45 8.53 18.07 0.71
C LEU A 45 8.86 16.81 -0.11
N SER A 46 10.13 16.57 -0.48
CA SER A 46 10.56 15.36 -1.19
C SER A 46 10.62 14.14 -0.26
N LEU A 47 10.67 14.33 1.06
CA LEU A 47 10.55 13.22 2.02
C LEU A 47 9.10 12.72 2.11
N LEU A 48 8.12 13.63 2.07
CA LEU A 48 6.69 13.28 2.08
C LEU A 48 6.18 12.76 0.72
N THR A 49 6.80 13.16 -0.39
CA THR A 49 6.35 12.82 -1.75
C THR A 49 7.19 11.75 -2.44
N ASN A 50 8.15 11.15 -1.72
CA ASN A 50 8.96 10.09 -2.26
C ASN A 50 8.04 8.96 -2.76
N THR A 51 8.26 8.51 -4.00
CA THR A 51 7.53 7.40 -4.62
C THR A 51 7.44 6.18 -3.71
N ILE A 52 8.48 5.90 -2.93
CA ILE A 52 8.50 4.81 -1.96
C ILE A 52 7.49 5.04 -0.83
N TYR A 53 7.38 6.27 -0.32
CA TYR A 53 6.41 6.61 0.72
C TYR A 53 4.96 6.44 0.23
N LYS A 54 4.66 6.89 -0.99
CA LYS A 54 3.34 6.68 -1.62
C LYS A 54 3.03 5.20 -1.83
N GLN A 55 4.01 4.41 -2.27
CA GLN A 55 3.86 2.97 -2.40
C GLN A 55 3.57 2.30 -1.05
N LEU A 56 4.27 2.71 0.01
CA LEU A 56 4.01 2.21 1.37
C LEU A 56 2.60 2.60 1.85
N GLU A 57 2.14 3.82 1.57
CA GLU A 57 0.80 4.27 1.92
C GLU A 57 -0.28 3.48 1.17
N ASP A 58 -0.10 3.22 -0.12
CA ASP A 58 -1.02 2.42 -0.91
C ASP A 58 -1.05 0.95 -0.45
N MET A 59 0.10 0.40 -0.05
CA MET A 59 0.19 -0.93 0.56
C MET A 59 -0.54 -0.97 1.90
N ASP A 60 -0.38 0.04 2.77
CA ASP A 60 -1.09 0.13 4.05
C ASP A 60 -2.61 0.23 3.87
N LYS A 61 -3.07 1.05 2.91
CA LYS A 61 -4.50 1.13 2.55
C LYS A 61 -5.05 -0.21 2.07
N THR A 62 -4.29 -0.92 1.24
CA THR A 62 -4.67 -2.25 0.75
C THR A 62 -4.76 -3.24 1.91
N LEU A 63 -3.77 -3.25 2.81
CA LEU A 63 -3.78 -4.09 4.01
C LEU A 63 -4.97 -3.81 4.92
N LYS A 64 -5.31 -2.54 5.16
CA LYS A 64 -6.50 -2.16 5.95
C LYS A 64 -7.79 -2.66 5.30
N SER A 65 -7.95 -2.47 4.00
CA SER A 65 -9.13 -2.96 3.28
C SER A 65 -9.26 -4.49 3.34
N LEU A 66 -8.14 -5.21 3.26
CA LEU A 66 -8.12 -6.67 3.40
C LEU A 66 -8.50 -7.10 4.83
N GLN A 67 -8.01 -6.40 5.85
CA GLN A 67 -8.37 -6.67 7.25
C GLN A 67 -9.86 -6.41 7.49
N ASP A 68 -10.40 -5.28 7.04
CA ASP A 68 -11.82 -4.95 7.17
C ASP A 68 -12.72 -5.99 6.47
N TYR A 69 -12.30 -6.45 5.29
CA TYR A 69 -12.99 -7.52 4.57
C TYR A 69 -12.98 -8.84 5.34
N LEU A 70 -11.83 -9.23 5.91
CA LEU A 70 -11.72 -10.45 6.72
C LEU A 70 -12.58 -10.37 7.98
N THR A 71 -12.60 -9.23 8.67
CA THR A 71 -13.46 -9.02 9.85
C THR A 71 -14.93 -9.11 9.47
N THR A 72 -15.34 -8.47 8.37
CA THR A 72 -16.71 -8.54 7.87
C THR A 72 -17.13 -9.98 7.54
N GLU A 73 -16.26 -10.73 6.88
CA GLU A 73 -16.50 -12.14 6.57
C GLU A 73 -16.60 -12.99 7.85
N GLN A 74 -15.73 -12.77 8.83
CA GLN A 74 -15.79 -13.43 10.13
C GLN A 74 -17.11 -13.18 10.85
N ASP A 75 -17.55 -11.93 10.96
CA ASP A 75 -18.81 -11.54 11.60
C ASP A 75 -20.02 -12.16 10.88
N ARG A 76 -19.96 -12.21 9.55
CA ARG A 76 -20.98 -12.87 8.72
C ARG A 76 -21.05 -14.36 9.02
N TYR A 77 -19.93 -15.06 9.13
CA TYR A 77 -19.91 -16.49 9.46
C TYR A 77 -20.39 -16.76 10.88
N ILE A 78 -20.00 -15.93 11.85
CA ILE A 78 -20.51 -16.03 13.24
C ILE A 78 -22.04 -15.86 13.27
N SER A 79 -22.56 -14.86 12.56
CA SER A 79 -24.01 -14.62 12.49
C SER A 79 -24.76 -15.78 11.85
N LYS A 80 -24.22 -16.36 10.77
CA LYS A 80 -24.78 -17.56 10.13
C LYS A 80 -24.75 -18.76 11.08
N PHE A 81 -23.67 -18.94 11.82
CA PHE A 81 -23.55 -20.02 12.80
C PHE A 81 -24.61 -19.88 13.91
N ALA A 82 -24.76 -18.70 14.52
CA ALA A 82 -25.79 -18.46 15.53
C ALA A 82 -27.23 -18.64 14.98
N SER A 83 -27.46 -18.27 13.72
CA SER A 83 -28.74 -18.53 13.04
C SER A 83 -28.99 -20.03 12.89
N LEU A 84 -27.97 -20.80 12.49
CA LEU A 84 -28.06 -22.26 12.38
C LEU A 84 -28.32 -22.91 13.75
N GLU A 85 -27.67 -22.45 14.82
CA GLU A 85 -27.94 -22.94 16.17
C GLU A 85 -29.40 -22.70 16.59
N THR A 86 -29.93 -21.52 16.28
CA THR A 86 -31.34 -21.18 16.55
C THR A 86 -32.29 -22.07 15.78
N VAL A 87 -32.02 -22.29 14.48
CA VAL A 87 -32.82 -23.18 13.64
C VAL A 87 -32.77 -24.62 14.15
N ILE A 88 -31.59 -25.12 14.53
CA ILE A 88 -31.46 -26.48 15.11
C ILE A 88 -32.25 -26.59 16.41
N ALA A 89 -32.21 -25.58 17.28
CA ALA A 89 -33.00 -25.56 18.50
C ALA A 89 -34.51 -25.62 18.20
N GLN A 90 -34.98 -24.82 17.24
CA GLN A 90 -36.37 -24.83 16.78
C GLN A 90 -36.76 -26.18 16.16
N MET A 91 -35.89 -26.78 15.33
CA MET A 91 -36.12 -28.09 14.73
C MET A 91 -36.20 -29.20 15.78
N ASN A 92 -35.37 -29.15 16.84
CA ASN A 92 -35.45 -30.10 17.94
C ASN A 92 -36.79 -29.98 18.69
N SER A 93 -37.23 -28.75 18.98
CA SER A 93 -38.55 -28.51 19.59
C SER A 93 -39.69 -28.97 18.69
N GLN A 94 -39.60 -28.74 17.38
CA GLN A 94 -40.60 -29.18 16.40
C GLN A 94 -40.63 -30.70 16.27
N SER A 95 -39.47 -31.36 16.20
CA SER A 95 -39.39 -32.82 16.16
C SER A 95 -39.96 -33.45 17.42
N SER A 96 -39.72 -32.86 18.59
CA SER A 96 -40.31 -33.34 19.84
C SER A 96 -41.83 -33.26 19.83
N TRP A 97 -42.39 -32.14 19.32
CA TRP A 97 -43.84 -31.98 19.18
C TRP A 97 -44.45 -32.95 18.17
N LEU A 98 -43.82 -33.12 17.00
CA LEU A 98 -44.28 -34.09 15.99
C LEU A 98 -44.24 -35.51 16.55
N SER A 99 -43.16 -35.89 17.24
CA SER A 99 -43.07 -37.21 17.87
C SER A 99 -44.17 -37.42 18.90
N GLN A 100 -44.56 -36.41 19.68
CA GLN A 100 -45.69 -36.52 20.63
C GLN A 100 -47.02 -36.69 19.91
N GLN A 101 -47.24 -36.00 18.79
CA GLN A 101 -48.48 -36.07 18.02
C GLN A 101 -48.64 -37.37 17.23
N PHE A 102 -47.54 -37.99 16.80
CA PHE A 102 -47.55 -39.28 16.08
C PHE A 102 -47.36 -40.50 16.99
N SER A 103 -46.98 -40.30 18.27
CA SER A 103 -46.91 -41.38 19.27
C SER A 103 -48.16 -41.45 20.16
N ALA A 104 -49.11 -40.54 19.99
CA ALA A 104 -50.46 -40.57 20.57
C ALA A 104 -51.47 -41.11 19.55
#